data_AF-A0A2I0BER2-F1
#
_entry.id   AF-A0A2I0BER2-F1
#
_cell.length_a   1.000
_cell.length_b   1.000
_cell.length_c   1.000
_cell.angle_alpha   90.00
_cell.angle_beta   90.00
_cell.angle_gamma   90.00
#
_symmetry.space_group_name_H-M   'P 1'
#
loop_
_entity.id
_entity.type
_entity.pdbx_description
1 polymer ?
#
loop_
_entity_poly.entity_id
_entity_poly.type
_entity_poly.pdbx_seq_one_letter_code
_entity_poly.pdbx_strand_id
1 'polypeptide(L)' 'MEVMTGHIQDEVPWCMLFADDIVLVEKTKEGAKAKLELWRNALEFKGFHLSRSKTEYMECTFSQ' A
#
# COMPACT_ATOMS: atom_id res chain seq x y z
N MET A 1 -3.56 14.40 -7.82
CA MET A 1 -3.22 13.20 -7.03
C MET A 1 -3.37 11.91 -7.83
N GLU A 2 -4.42 11.75 -8.66
CA GLU A 2 -4.61 10.55 -9.51
C GLU A 2 -3.45 10.24 -10.49
N VAL A 3 -2.79 11.27 -11.03
CA VAL A 3 -1.70 11.08 -12.02
C VAL A 3 -0.42 10.50 -11.41
N MET A 4 -0.24 10.59 -10.08
CA MET A 4 1.02 10.23 -9.43
C MET A 4 1.13 8.75 -9.10
N THR A 5 0.02 8.04 -8.90
CA THR A 5 0.03 6.65 -8.41
C THR A 5 -0.67 5.68 -9.36
N GLY A 6 -1.13 6.13 -10.53
CA GLY A 6 -1.84 5.29 -11.50
C GLY A 6 -1.07 4.06 -12.01
N HIS A 7 0.26 4.02 -11.91
CA HIS A 7 1.08 2.85 -12.26
C HIS A 7 1.27 1.85 -11.12
N ILE A 8 0.78 2.16 -9.91
CA ILE A 8 0.93 1.33 -8.70
C ILE A 8 -0.43 0.97 -8.09
N GLN A 9 -1.46 1.76 -8.37
CA GLN A 9 -2.83 1.44 -7.98
C GLN A 9 -3.30 0.24 -8.78
N ASP A 10 -3.46 -0.88 -8.08
CA ASP A 10 -4.17 -2.06 -8.56
C ASP A 10 -5.69 -1.80 -8.57
N GLU A 11 -6.45 -2.60 -9.32
CA GLU A 11 -7.89 -2.42 -9.47
C GLU A 11 -8.58 -2.54 -8.09
N VAL A 12 -9.41 -1.55 -7.71
CA VAL A 12 -10.16 -1.55 -6.43
C VAL A 12 -10.90 -2.88 -6.29
N PRO A 13 -10.78 -3.64 -5.18
CA PRO A 13 -10.53 -3.21 -3.79
C PRO A 13 -9.10 -3.38 -3.24
N TRP A 14 -8.09 -3.64 -4.07
CA TRP A 14 -6.79 -4.13 -3.57
C TRP A 14 -5.77 -3.04 -3.18
N CYS A 15 -6.03 -1.78 -3.57
CA CYS A 15 -5.27 -0.59 -3.18
C CYS A 15 -6.21 0.63 -3.04
N MET A 16 -6.22 1.28 -1.86
CA MET A 16 -6.94 2.54 -1.64
C MET A 16 -6.00 3.56 -1.01
N LEU A 17 -5.96 4.76 -1.60
CA LEU A 17 -5.19 5.91 -1.12
C LEU A 17 -6.18 6.98 -0.62
N PHE A 18 -6.08 7.38 0.64
CA PHE A 18 -6.93 8.42 1.23
C PHE A 18 -6.09 9.41 2.03
N ALA A 19 -6.07 10.67 1.61
CA ALA A 19 -5.20 11.71 2.18
C ALA A 19 -3.73 11.26 2.22
N ASP A 20 -3.21 10.96 3.42
CA ASP A 20 -1.83 10.52 3.67
C ASP A 20 -1.72 9.01 3.92
N ASP A 21 -2.85 8.29 3.91
CA ASP A 21 -2.93 6.86 4.25
C ASP A 21 -3.07 5.99 2.99
N ILE A 22 -2.35 4.87 2.99
CA ILE A 22 -2.35 3.87 1.90
C ILE A 22 -2.67 2.51 2.49
N VAL A 23 -3.71 1.86 1.97
CA VAL A 23 -4.08 0.50 2.35
C VAL A 23 -3.60 -0.47 1.27
N LEU A 24 -2.79 -1.45 1.69
CA LEU A 24 -2.29 -2.53 0.84
C LEU A 24 -2.95 -3.83 1.27
N VAL A 25 -3.66 -4.48 0.36
CA VAL A 25 -4.31 -5.77 0.62
C VAL A 25 -3.61 -6.85 -0.19
N GLU A 26 -3.24 -7.95 0.47
CA GLU A 26 -2.64 -9.13 -0.12
C GLU A 26 -3.09 -10.40 0.60
N LYS A 27 -3.04 -11.53 -0.12
CA LYS A 27 -3.45 -12.84 0.43
C LYS A 27 -2.41 -13.47 1.33
N THR A 28 -1.14 -13.09 1.18
CA THR A 28 -0.02 -13.67 1.93
C THR A 28 0.81 -12.59 2.59
N LYS A 29 1.43 -12.95 3.71
CA LYS A 29 2.31 -12.02 4.44
C LYS A 29 3.50 -11.56 3.61
N GLU A 30 4.08 -12.49 2.85
CA GLU A 30 5.19 -12.24 1.94
C GLU A 30 4.77 -11.33 0.78
N GLY A 31 3.57 -11.54 0.22
CA GLY A 31 3.01 -10.68 -0.82
C GLY A 31 2.84 -9.25 -0.34
N ALA A 32 2.24 -9.04 0.84
CA ALA A 32 2.07 -7.68 1.36
C ALA A 32 3.40 -7.02 1.74
N LYS A 33 4.40 -7.80 2.18
CA LYS A 33 5.75 -7.27 2.41
C LYS A 33 6.39 -6.81 1.10
N ALA A 34 6.30 -7.61 0.03
CA ALA A 34 6.83 -7.24 -1.28
C ALA A 34 6.13 -5.98 -1.83
N LYS A 35 4.80 -5.89 -1.69
CA LYS A 35 4.00 -4.73 -2.08
C LYS A 35 4.39 -3.48 -1.30
N LEU A 36 4.58 -3.60 0.02
CA LEU A 36 5.03 -2.49 0.87
C LEU A 36 6.38 -1.92 0.42
N GLU A 37 7.35 -2.78 0.06
CA GLU A 37 8.66 -2.33 -0.41
C GLU A 37 8.59 -1.68 -1.80
N LEU A 38 7.70 -2.15 -2.68
CA LEU A 38 7.46 -1.52 -3.97
C LEU A 38 6.88 -0.10 -3.80
N TRP A 39 5.88 0.05 -2.92
CA TRP A 39 5.29 1.35 -2.58
C TRP A 39 6.30 2.28 -1.90
N ARG A 40 7.13 1.76 -0.99
CA ARG A 40 8.23 2.51 -0.39
C ARG A 40 9.14 3.11 -1.47
N ASN A 41 9.66 2.28 -2.37
CA ASN A 41 10.57 2.72 -3.43
C ASN A 41 9.93 3.78 -4.34
N ALA A 42 8.67 3.56 -4.73
CA ALA A 42 7.97 4.49 -5.62
C ALA A 42 7.66 5.84 -4.97
N LEU A 43 7.36 5.84 -3.66
CA LEU A 43 7.15 7.06 -2.88
C LEU A 43 8.46 7.80 -2.63
N GLU A 44 9.53 7.08 -2.25
CA GLU A 44 10.86 7.66 -2.02
C GLU A 44 11.41 8.30 -3.30
N PHE A 45 11.19 7.67 -4.46
CA PHE A 45 11.53 8.26 -5.76
C PHE A 45 10.82 9.61 -6.03
N LYS A 46 9.64 9.81 -5.42
CA LYS A 46 8.85 11.04 -5.53
C LYS A 46 9.06 12.02 -4.37
N GLY A 47 10.00 11.73 -3.47
CA GLY A 47 10.31 12.55 -2.30
C GLY A 47 9.37 12.34 -1.10
N PHE A 48 8.56 11.28 -1.10
CA PHE A 48 7.67 10.91 0.00
C PHE A 48 8.25 9.74 0.79
N HIS A 49 8.03 9.73 2.10
CA HIS A 49 8.51 8.65 2.98
C HIS A 49 7.34 8.01 3.73
N LEU A 50 7.34 6.67 3.79
CA LEU A 50 6.41 5.93 4.64
C LEU A 50 6.84 6.00 6.10
N SER A 51 5.93 6.44 6.97
CA SER A 51 6.16 6.50 8.40
C SER A 51 6.11 5.10 9.03
N ARG A 52 7.28 4.54 9.37
CA ARG A 52 7.39 3.20 9.98
C ARG A 52 6.57 3.05 11.28
N SER A 53 6.45 4.12 12.06
CA SER A 53 5.68 4.14 13.31
C SER A 53 4.16 4.19 13.09
N LYS A 54 3.71 4.52 11.88
CA LYS A 54 2.29 4.55 11.50
C LYS A 54 1.89 3.36 10.61
N THR A 55 2.85 2.62 10.09
CA THR A 55 2.58 1.41 9.29
C THR A 55 2.13 0.30 10.22
N GLU A 56 0.86 -0.08 10.12
CA GLU A 56 0.28 -1.21 10.86
C GLU A 56 -0.03 -2.36 9.91
N TYR A 57 0.07 -3.59 10.41
CA TYR A 57 -0.28 -4.80 9.67
C TYR A 57 -1.55 -5.39 10.27
N MET A 58 -2.61 -5.47 9.47
CA MET A 58 -3.90 -6.01 9.90
C MET A 58 -4.16 -7.31 9.15
N GLU A 59 -4.46 -8.38 9.89
CA GLU A 59 -4.92 -9.64 9.32
C GLU A 59 -6.44 -9.64 9.26
N CYS A 60 -7.00 -9.73 8.06
CA CYS A 60 -8.44 -9.88 7.85
C CYS A 60 -8.75 -11.32 7.44
N THR A 61 -9.32 -12.09 8.37
CA THR A 61 -10.01 -13.33 8.03
C THR A 61 -11.42 -12.98 7.58
N PHE A 62 -11.67 -13.00 6.28
CA PHE A 62 -13.04 -12.94 5.77
C PHE A 62 -13.72 -14.28 6.08
N SER A 63 -14.53 -14.31 7.13
CA SER A 63 -15.51 -15.37 7.35
C SER A 63 -16.51 -15.32 6.19
N GLN A 64 -16.71 -16.45 5.50
CA GLN A 64 -17.82 -16.61 4.55
C GLN A 64 -19.17 -16.56 5.24
#